data_AF-A0A952E7F4-F1
#
_entry.id   AF-A0A952E7F4-F1
#
_cell.length_a   1.000
_cell.length_b   1.000
_cell.length_c   1.000
_cell.angle_alpha   90.00
_cell.angle_beta   90.00
_cell.angle_gamma   90.00
#
_symmetry.space_group_name_H-M   'P 1'
#
loop_
_entity.id
_entity.type
_entity.pdbx_description
1 polymer ?
#
loop_
_entity_poly.entity_id
_entity_poly.type
_entity_poly.pdbx_seq_one_letter_code
_entity_poly.pdbx_strand_id
1 'polypeptide(L)'
;MKQYLLLMLITLGLLPFVGCSTPAQDISRLKEELKQEILAELRQQRQTPEQTAVILDQEQMREQMKAEIEQEILAKIQNQVQSQVQKIASDLPNTSNRSIQWQAVPIGSAQGQILRNGQGLAECKIKLIRILKPQSVVEMFNTIREGAEFTTVTDEQGKYVFEKIPVGAYKLKWQLPNDTGWIRRLRDKPDAIIAEGQTAVLKSVETSRRLVGQ
;
A
#
# COMPACT_ATOMS: atom_id res chain seq x y z
N MET A 1 -8.12 -1.95 53.23
CA MET A 1 -7.98 -3.23 53.97
C MET A 1 -9.10 -4.24 53.74
N LYS A 2 -10.26 -3.88 53.15
CA LYS A 2 -11.34 -4.85 52.85
C LYS A 2 -11.13 -5.70 51.57
N GLN A 3 -10.16 -5.34 50.73
CA GLN A 3 -9.92 -6.02 49.44
C GLN A 3 -9.10 -7.31 49.56
N TYR A 4 -8.33 -7.48 50.65
CA TYR A 4 -7.54 -8.69 50.90
C TYR A 4 -8.33 -9.81 51.60
N LEU A 5 -9.45 -9.49 52.25
CA LEU A 5 -10.32 -10.51 52.86
C LEU A 5 -11.13 -11.30 51.80
N LEU A 6 -11.31 -10.71 50.61
CA LEU A 6 -12.12 -11.28 49.53
C LEU A 6 -11.41 -12.40 48.75
N LEU A 7 -10.08 -12.52 48.85
CA LEU A 7 -9.32 -13.63 48.23
C LEU A 7 -9.12 -14.83 49.15
N MET A 8 -9.18 -14.66 50.48
CA MET A 8 -8.99 -15.75 51.45
C MET A 8 -10.20 -16.67 51.58
N LEU A 9 -11.40 -16.21 51.22
CA LEU A 9 -12.62 -17.03 51.31
C LEU A 9 -12.82 -17.99 50.13
N ILE A 10 -11.97 -17.91 49.09
CA ILE A 10 -12.11 -18.74 47.87
C ILE A 10 -11.27 -20.02 47.96
N THR A 11 -10.34 -20.16 48.93
CA THR A 11 -9.37 -21.27 48.97
C THR A 11 -9.58 -22.35 50.04
N LEU A 12 -10.57 -22.27 50.93
CA LEU A 12 -10.87 -23.38 51.85
C LEU A 12 -12.18 -24.08 51.49
N GLY A 13 -12.06 -25.18 50.76
CA GLY A 13 -13.08 -26.21 50.72
C GLY A 13 -13.09 -26.99 52.04
N LEU A 14 -14.23 -26.99 52.74
CA LEU A 14 -14.64 -28.04 53.68
C LEU A 14 -16.18 -28.04 53.82
N LEU A 15 -16.76 -29.17 53.42
CA LEU A 15 -18.15 -29.65 53.52
C LEU A 15 -18.61 -29.81 55.00
N PRO A 16 -19.85 -30.27 55.36
CA PRO A 16 -21.08 -30.58 54.58
C PRO A 16 -22.42 -30.06 55.20
N PHE A 17 -23.53 -30.38 54.51
CA PHE A 17 -24.83 -30.85 55.05
C PHE A 17 -26.03 -29.87 55.22
N VAL A 18 -27.07 -30.24 54.45
CA VAL A 18 -28.54 -30.10 54.58
C VAL A 18 -29.20 -28.73 54.40
N GLY A 19 -29.98 -28.62 53.33
CA GLY A 19 -31.02 -27.61 53.19
C GLY A 19 -31.60 -27.59 51.79
N CYS A 20 -32.71 -28.29 51.60
CA CYS A 20 -33.45 -28.46 50.35
C CYS A 20 -33.81 -27.11 49.67
N SER A 21 -33.20 -26.82 48.52
CA SER A 21 -33.63 -25.88 47.47
C SER A 21 -32.51 -25.88 46.41
N THR A 22 -32.82 -26.09 45.14
CA THR A 22 -31.78 -26.28 44.12
C THR A 22 -30.88 -25.04 43.99
N PRO A 23 -29.54 -25.18 44.09
CA PRO A 23 -28.60 -24.04 44.15
C PRO A 23 -28.56 -23.19 42.87
N ALA A 24 -29.19 -23.62 41.77
CA ALA A 24 -29.23 -22.91 40.51
C ALA A 24 -30.34 -21.82 40.43
N GLN A 25 -31.46 -21.99 41.15
CA GLN A 25 -32.57 -21.04 41.12
C GLN A 25 -32.28 -19.79 41.96
N ASP A 26 -31.64 -19.94 43.12
CA ASP A 26 -31.31 -18.81 44.00
C ASP A 26 -30.25 -17.86 43.41
N ILE A 27 -29.26 -18.41 42.71
CA ILE A 27 -28.21 -17.60 42.05
C ILE A 27 -28.79 -16.73 40.93
N SER A 28 -29.81 -17.22 40.21
CA SER A 28 -30.43 -16.49 39.11
C SER A 28 -31.28 -15.33 39.61
N ARG A 29 -31.99 -15.52 40.72
CA ARG A 29 -32.78 -14.48 41.37
C ARG A 29 -31.89 -13.38 41.97
N LEU A 30 -30.81 -13.77 42.66
CA LEU A 30 -29.84 -12.83 43.22
C LEU A 30 -29.12 -12.01 42.14
N LYS A 31 -28.82 -12.61 40.98
CA LYS A 31 -28.24 -11.88 39.84
C LYS A 31 -29.16 -10.79 39.31
N GLU A 32 -30.45 -11.08 39.20
CA GLU A 32 -31.40 -10.14 38.63
C GLU A 32 -31.78 -9.05 39.64
N GLU A 33 -31.85 -9.35 40.93
CA GLU A 33 -32.01 -8.35 42.00
C GLU A 33 -30.79 -7.40 42.04
N LEU A 34 -29.57 -7.93 42.01
CA LEU A 34 -28.36 -7.12 41.98
C LEU A 34 -28.27 -6.24 40.71
N LYS A 35 -28.68 -6.77 39.56
CA LYS A 35 -28.71 -6.03 38.29
C LYS A 35 -29.72 -4.87 38.35
N GLN A 36 -30.90 -5.09 38.94
CA GLN A 36 -31.91 -4.04 39.06
C GLN A 36 -31.49 -2.97 40.07
N GLU A 37 -30.79 -3.34 41.14
CA GLU A 37 -30.27 -2.39 42.13
C GLU A 37 -29.16 -1.52 41.54
N ILE A 38 -28.20 -2.13 40.83
CA ILE A 38 -27.17 -1.38 40.09
C ILE A 38 -27.81 -0.46 39.03
N LEU A 39 -28.86 -0.92 38.34
CA LEU A 39 -29.56 -0.11 37.34
C LEU A 39 -30.35 1.05 37.95
N ALA A 40 -30.88 0.87 39.18
CA ALA A 40 -31.55 1.92 39.94
C ALA A 40 -30.54 2.95 40.47
N GLU A 41 -29.38 2.50 40.94
CA GLU A 41 -28.29 3.35 41.43
C GLU A 41 -27.66 4.17 40.29
N LEU A 42 -27.48 3.56 39.10
CA LEU A 42 -27.06 4.25 37.87
C LEU A 42 -28.12 5.24 37.35
N ARG A 43 -29.41 5.03 37.65
CA ARG A 43 -30.48 5.99 37.33
C ARG A 43 -30.48 7.16 38.32
N GLN A 44 -30.20 6.91 39.60
CA GLN A 44 -30.05 7.95 40.62
C GLN A 44 -28.79 8.81 40.39
N GLN A 45 -27.73 8.21 39.82
CA GLN A 45 -26.52 8.92 39.40
C GLN A 45 -26.66 9.62 38.03
N ARG A 46 -27.81 9.50 37.36
CA ARG A 46 -28.08 10.20 36.10
C ARG A 46 -28.39 11.68 36.40
N GLN A 47 -27.29 12.42 36.53
CA GLN A 47 -27.05 13.87 36.45
C GLN A 47 -28.30 14.77 36.40
N THR A 48 -28.41 15.64 37.40
CA THR A 48 -29.40 16.72 37.48
C THR A 48 -29.35 17.63 36.24
N PRO A 49 -30.49 18.18 35.78
CA PRO A 49 -30.59 18.98 34.54
C PRO A 49 -29.67 20.21 34.48
N GLU A 50 -29.23 20.70 35.64
CA GLU A 50 -28.27 21.80 35.78
C GLU A 50 -26.85 21.42 35.36
N GLN A 51 -26.44 20.16 35.58
CA GLN A 51 -25.13 19.65 35.14
C GLN A 51 -25.11 19.38 33.65
N THR A 52 -26.23 18.94 33.07
CA THR A 52 -26.37 18.67 31.63
C THR A 52 -26.28 19.96 30.79
N ALA A 53 -26.82 21.08 31.30
CA ALA A 53 -26.72 22.38 30.63
C ALA A 53 -25.27 22.93 30.60
N VAL A 54 -24.52 22.76 31.69
CA VAL A 54 -23.10 23.16 31.77
C VAL A 54 -22.23 22.32 30.84
N ILE A 55 -22.51 21.02 30.71
CA ILE A 55 -21.77 20.13 29.79
C ILE A 55 -22.06 20.50 28.33
N LEU A 56 -23.32 20.81 28.00
CA LEU A 56 -23.73 21.20 26.64
C LEU A 56 -23.08 22.53 26.21
N ASP A 57 -23.01 23.51 27.11
CA ASP A 57 -22.35 24.80 26.85
C ASP A 57 -20.83 24.64 26.69
N GLN A 58 -20.20 23.78 27.50
CA GLN A 58 -18.78 23.43 27.35
C GLN A 58 -18.48 22.67 26.04
N GLU A 59 -19.39 21.81 25.59
CA GLU A 59 -19.26 21.07 24.33
C GLU A 59 -19.43 22.01 23.12
N GLN A 60 -20.39 22.93 23.18
CA GLN A 60 -20.56 23.98 22.17
C GLN A 60 -19.35 24.91 22.08
N MET A 61 -18.81 25.33 23.22
CA MET A 61 -17.59 26.15 23.26
C MET A 61 -16.36 25.40 22.73
N ARG A 62 -16.25 24.08 22.96
CA ARG A 62 -15.18 23.24 22.39
C ARG A 62 -15.31 23.08 20.88
N GLU A 63 -16.52 22.85 20.37
CA GLU A 63 -16.74 22.76 18.92
C GLU A 63 -16.53 24.11 18.23
N GLN A 64 -16.90 25.23 18.87
CA GLN A 64 -16.57 26.57 18.37
C GLN A 64 -15.06 26.83 18.35
N MET A 65 -14.35 26.53 19.43
CA MET A 65 -12.89 26.66 19.51
C MET A 65 -12.19 25.78 18.46
N LYS A 66 -12.68 24.55 18.25
CA LYS A 66 -12.18 23.64 17.24
C LYS A 66 -12.41 24.17 15.82
N ALA A 67 -13.60 24.70 15.54
CA ALA A 67 -13.91 25.30 14.24
C ALA A 67 -13.04 26.54 13.95
N GLU A 68 -12.77 27.36 14.96
CA GLU A 68 -11.89 28.53 14.85
C GLU A 68 -10.43 28.11 14.59
N ILE A 69 -9.93 27.12 15.32
CA ILE A 69 -8.59 26.55 15.10
C ILE A 69 -8.48 25.93 13.70
N GLU A 70 -9.50 25.20 13.25
CA GLU A 70 -9.54 24.61 11.91
C GLU A 70 -9.50 25.69 10.82
N GLN A 71 -10.28 26.76 10.98
CA GLN A 71 -10.28 27.91 10.07
C GLN A 71 -8.91 28.59 10.01
N GLU A 72 -8.26 28.80 11.17
CA GLU A 72 -6.94 29.42 11.24
C GLU A 72 -5.86 28.55 10.58
N ILE A 73 -5.90 27.23 10.83
CA ILE A 73 -4.99 26.26 10.19
C ILE A 73 -5.18 26.28 8.68
N LEU A 74 -6.42 26.25 8.19
CA LEU A 74 -6.73 26.27 6.75
C LEU A 74 -6.24 27.58 6.12
N ALA A 75 -6.45 28.72 6.75
CA ALA A 75 -5.97 30.01 6.26
C ALA A 75 -4.43 30.06 6.19
N LYS A 76 -3.73 29.54 7.21
CA LYS A 76 -2.26 29.44 7.21
C LYS A 76 -1.75 28.51 6.11
N ILE A 77 -2.38 27.35 5.93
CA ILE A 77 -2.04 26.42 4.86
C ILE A 77 -2.27 27.07 3.49
N GLN A 78 -3.39 27.75 3.29
CA GLN A 78 -3.70 28.46 2.05
C GLN A 78 -2.66 29.53 1.74
N ASN A 79 -2.33 30.37 2.73
CA ASN A 79 -1.31 31.42 2.56
C ASN A 79 0.07 30.81 2.28
N GLN A 80 0.43 29.71 2.95
CA GLN A 80 1.69 29.02 2.70
C GLN A 80 1.74 28.43 1.29
N VAL A 81 0.69 27.73 0.85
CA VAL A 81 0.57 27.20 -0.51
C VAL A 81 0.64 28.32 -1.54
N GLN A 82 -0.08 29.43 -1.34
CA GLN A 82 -0.01 30.59 -2.24
C GLN A 82 1.40 31.19 -2.30
N SER A 83 2.09 31.33 -1.16
CA SER A 83 3.47 31.82 -1.14
C SER A 83 4.44 30.89 -1.86
N GLN A 84 4.23 29.58 -1.79
CA GLN A 84 5.04 28.59 -2.52
C GLN A 84 4.75 28.64 -4.02
N VAL A 85 3.48 28.76 -4.41
CA VAL A 85 3.07 28.91 -5.82
C VAL A 85 3.65 30.19 -6.42
N GLN A 86 3.67 31.31 -5.67
CA GLN A 86 4.27 32.56 -6.13
C GLN A 86 5.80 32.46 -6.30
N LYS A 87 6.50 31.77 -5.39
CA LYS A 87 7.94 31.52 -5.52
C LYS A 87 8.26 30.65 -6.73
N ILE A 88 7.48 29.58 -6.94
CA ILE A 88 7.59 28.75 -8.14
C ILE A 88 7.32 29.59 -9.41
N ALA A 89 6.33 30.48 -9.37
CA ALA A 89 6.03 31.37 -10.49
C ALA A 89 7.13 32.40 -10.78
N SER A 90 7.83 32.90 -9.75
CA SER A 90 8.95 33.84 -9.92
C SER A 90 10.24 33.18 -10.38
N ASP A 91 10.45 31.90 -10.04
CA ASP A 91 11.65 31.14 -10.41
C ASP A 91 11.53 30.49 -11.81
N LEU A 92 10.34 30.54 -12.42
CA LEU A 92 10.13 30.18 -13.81
C LEU A 92 10.66 31.33 -14.70
N PRO A 93 11.69 31.11 -15.55
CA PRO A 93 12.10 32.12 -16.53
C PRO A 93 10.90 32.42 -17.42
N ASN A 94 10.69 33.70 -17.77
CA ASN A 94 9.59 34.21 -18.58
C ASN A 94 9.42 33.37 -19.87
N THR A 95 8.64 32.30 -19.76
CA THR A 95 8.34 31.37 -20.85
C THR A 95 6.93 31.66 -21.30
N SER A 96 6.65 32.94 -21.56
CA SER A 96 5.48 33.40 -22.30
C SER A 96 5.62 33.02 -23.78
N ASN A 97 5.85 31.72 -24.07
CA ASN A 97 5.53 31.06 -25.34
C ASN A 97 5.76 29.52 -25.31
N ARG A 98 5.57 28.84 -24.17
CA ARG A 98 5.37 27.38 -24.19
C ARG A 98 3.97 27.10 -23.71
N SER A 99 3.05 26.95 -24.66
CA SER A 99 1.94 26.03 -24.46
C SER A 99 2.54 24.75 -23.88
N ILE A 100 2.12 24.38 -22.66
CA ILE A 100 2.42 23.04 -22.14
C ILE A 100 1.60 22.11 -23.04
N GLN A 101 2.18 21.75 -24.17
CA GLN A 101 1.71 20.67 -24.98
C GLN A 101 1.94 19.43 -24.13
N TRP A 102 0.85 18.87 -23.61
CA TRP A 102 0.82 17.50 -23.11
C TRP A 102 1.17 16.59 -24.29
N GLN A 103 2.45 16.50 -24.61
CA GLN A 103 2.92 15.64 -25.69
C GLN A 103 2.69 14.22 -25.19
N ALA A 104 1.75 13.53 -25.83
CA ALA A 104 1.56 12.11 -25.61
C ALA A 104 2.92 11.42 -25.78
N VAL A 105 3.38 10.69 -24.75
CA VAL A 105 4.61 9.91 -24.86
C VAL A 105 4.36 8.88 -25.97
N PRO A 106 5.16 8.87 -27.05
CA PRO A 106 4.98 7.87 -28.09
C PRO A 106 5.14 6.48 -27.48
N ILE A 107 4.21 5.59 -27.78
CA ILE A 107 4.16 4.22 -27.27
C ILE A 107 4.25 3.21 -28.41
N GLY A 108 4.79 2.04 -28.09
CA GLY A 108 4.75 0.84 -28.92
C GLY A 108 4.59 -0.40 -28.06
N SER A 109 4.91 -1.55 -28.65
CA SER A 109 4.76 -2.86 -28.01
C SER A 109 5.98 -3.72 -28.26
N ALA A 110 6.14 -4.78 -27.48
CA ALA A 110 7.22 -5.76 -27.63
C ALA A 110 6.71 -7.17 -27.40
N GLN A 111 7.21 -8.14 -28.15
CA GLN A 111 6.88 -9.55 -27.94
C GLN A 111 8.09 -10.45 -28.14
N GLY A 112 8.08 -11.61 -27.51
CA GLY A 112 9.11 -12.61 -27.72
C GLY A 112 8.71 -13.96 -27.15
N GLN A 113 9.67 -14.88 -27.11
CA GLN A 113 9.46 -16.23 -26.65
C GLN A 113 10.66 -16.76 -25.85
N ILE A 114 10.37 -17.50 -24.78
CA ILE A 114 11.35 -18.29 -24.03
C ILE A 114 11.14 -19.76 -24.39
N LEU A 115 12.23 -20.42 -24.73
CA LEU A 115 12.28 -21.81 -25.17
C LEU A 115 13.19 -22.62 -24.25
N ARG A 116 12.86 -23.90 -24.08
CA ARG A 116 13.69 -24.92 -23.47
C ARG A 116 13.63 -26.17 -24.31
N ASN A 117 14.78 -26.60 -24.84
CA ASN A 117 14.89 -27.71 -25.78
C ASN A 117 13.95 -27.54 -26.99
N GLY A 118 13.79 -26.31 -27.47
CA GLY A 118 12.88 -25.97 -28.57
C GLY A 118 11.38 -25.91 -28.20
N GLN A 119 10.99 -26.24 -26.97
CA GLN A 119 9.61 -26.11 -26.49
C GLN A 119 9.40 -24.80 -25.75
N GLY A 120 8.20 -24.23 -25.84
CA GLY A 120 7.80 -23.05 -25.09
C GLY A 120 7.92 -23.26 -23.58
N LEU A 121 8.52 -22.31 -22.87
CA LEU A 121 8.66 -22.36 -21.42
C LEU A 121 7.72 -21.33 -20.74
N ALA A 122 6.64 -21.84 -20.16
CA ALA A 122 5.65 -21.07 -19.42
C ALA A 122 6.17 -20.55 -18.08
N GLU A 123 5.42 -19.63 -17.46
CA GLU A 123 5.63 -19.14 -16.10
C GLU A 123 7.00 -18.47 -15.85
N CYS A 124 7.69 -18.07 -16.91
CA CYS A 124 8.92 -17.29 -16.82
C CYS A 124 8.55 -15.84 -16.53
N LYS A 125 9.13 -15.24 -15.48
CA LYS A 125 9.01 -13.80 -15.27
C LYS A 125 9.93 -13.07 -16.23
N ILE A 126 9.39 -12.17 -17.02
CA ILE A 126 10.11 -11.37 -18.00
C ILE A 126 10.15 -9.94 -17.51
N LYS A 127 11.32 -9.31 -17.62
CA LYS A 127 11.53 -7.90 -17.29
C LYS A 127 12.19 -7.18 -18.46
N LEU A 128 11.62 -6.05 -18.86
CA LEU A 128 12.13 -5.18 -19.90
C LEU A 128 12.55 -3.85 -19.26
N ILE A 129 13.81 -3.46 -19.42
CA ILE A 129 14.40 -2.29 -18.74
C ILE A 129 14.84 -1.29 -19.79
N ARG A 130 14.31 -0.06 -19.72
CA ARG A 130 14.66 1.01 -20.67
C ARG A 130 16.12 1.39 -20.49
N ILE A 131 16.83 1.53 -21.59
CA ILE A 131 18.19 2.08 -21.62
C ILE A 131 18.05 3.59 -21.80
N LEU A 132 18.47 4.35 -20.79
CA LEU A 132 18.63 5.79 -20.94
C LEU A 132 19.98 6.06 -21.59
N LYS A 133 19.98 6.63 -22.80
CA LYS A 133 21.22 7.10 -23.41
C LYS A 133 21.71 8.31 -22.62
N PRO A 134 22.99 8.35 -22.23
CA PRO A 134 23.56 9.56 -21.64
C PRO A 134 23.41 10.71 -22.65
N GLN A 135 22.91 11.85 -22.20
CA GLN A 135 22.68 13.03 -23.04
C GLN A 135 23.92 13.96 -23.05
N SER A 136 24.91 13.67 -22.20
CA SER A 136 26.15 14.44 -22.05
C SER A 136 27.39 13.55 -22.11
N VAL A 137 28.50 14.08 -22.64
CA VAL A 137 29.82 13.44 -22.65
C VAL A 137 30.35 13.14 -21.25
N VAL A 138 29.94 13.92 -20.24
CA VAL A 138 30.28 13.66 -18.83
C VAL A 138 29.51 12.44 -18.30
N GLU A 139 28.29 12.20 -18.80
CA GLU A 139 27.51 11.00 -18.49
C GLU A 139 27.96 9.79 -19.32
N MET A 140 28.67 9.99 -20.43
CA MET A 140 29.20 8.90 -21.27
C MET A 140 30.26 8.06 -20.56
N PHE A 141 30.96 8.63 -19.56
CA PHE A 141 31.92 7.89 -18.73
C PHE A 141 31.27 7.02 -17.64
N ASN A 142 29.96 7.18 -17.40
CA ASN A 142 29.22 6.43 -16.40
C ASN A 142 28.09 5.64 -17.07
N THR A 143 28.30 4.32 -17.19
CA THR A 143 27.29 3.25 -17.07
C THR A 143 25.93 3.49 -17.73
N ILE A 144 25.53 2.59 -18.65
CA ILE A 144 24.14 2.46 -19.14
C ILE A 144 23.17 2.61 -17.96
N ARG A 145 22.46 3.75 -17.87
CA ARG A 145 21.50 3.99 -16.79
C ARG A 145 20.23 3.20 -17.09
N GLU A 146 19.82 2.36 -16.16
CA GLU A 146 18.53 1.67 -16.19
C GLU A 146 17.41 2.70 -15.95
N GLY A 147 16.42 2.73 -16.85
CA GLY A 147 15.24 3.57 -16.78
C GLY A 147 14.00 2.77 -16.37
N ALA A 148 12.83 3.16 -16.88
CA ALA A 148 11.56 2.48 -16.60
C ALA A 148 11.64 0.96 -16.83
N GLU A 149 11.08 0.20 -15.87
CA GLU A 149 10.99 -1.25 -15.92
C GLU A 149 9.56 -1.72 -16.17
N PHE A 150 9.42 -2.77 -16.96
CA PHE A 150 8.15 -3.41 -17.27
C PHE A 150 8.29 -4.90 -17.01
N THR A 151 7.27 -5.54 -16.44
CA THR A 151 7.27 -6.99 -16.18
C THR A 151 6.05 -7.68 -16.75
N THR A 152 6.23 -8.90 -17.23
CA THR A 152 5.17 -9.80 -17.68
C THR A 152 5.56 -11.25 -17.41
N VAL A 153 4.68 -12.20 -17.70
CA VAL A 153 4.92 -13.64 -17.54
C VAL A 153 4.68 -14.33 -18.88
N THR A 154 5.43 -15.40 -19.15
CA THR A 154 5.21 -16.20 -20.36
C THR A 154 3.97 -17.09 -20.27
N ASP A 155 3.25 -17.20 -21.38
CA ASP A 155 2.14 -18.13 -21.55
C ASP A 155 2.59 -19.58 -21.68
N GLU A 156 1.63 -20.50 -21.84
CA GLU A 156 1.86 -21.95 -22.02
C GLU A 156 2.78 -22.28 -23.21
N GLN A 157 2.81 -21.44 -24.24
CA GLN A 157 3.69 -21.60 -25.41
C GLN A 157 5.02 -20.84 -25.24
N GLY A 158 5.30 -20.32 -24.05
CA GLY A 158 6.51 -19.57 -23.71
C GLY A 158 6.56 -18.16 -24.29
N LYS A 159 5.46 -17.64 -24.84
CA LYS A 159 5.41 -16.31 -25.45
C LYS A 159 5.08 -15.25 -24.40
N TYR A 160 5.55 -14.03 -24.63
CA TYR A 160 5.25 -12.88 -23.79
C TYR A 160 5.02 -11.65 -24.64
N VAL A 161 4.20 -10.73 -24.12
CA VAL A 161 3.87 -9.45 -24.77
C VAL A 161 3.93 -8.32 -23.74
N PHE A 162 4.48 -7.18 -24.16
CA PHE A 162 4.41 -5.89 -23.50
C PHE A 162 3.63 -4.93 -24.41
N GLU A 163 2.54 -4.38 -23.91
CA GLU A 163 1.71 -3.44 -24.67
C GLU A 163 1.90 -2.01 -24.14
N LYS A 164 1.79 -1.03 -25.04
CA LYS A 164 1.72 0.40 -24.70
C LYS A 164 2.89 0.89 -23.83
N ILE A 165 4.11 0.46 -24.16
CA ILE A 165 5.34 0.91 -23.50
C ILE A 165 5.99 2.07 -24.26
N PRO A 166 6.70 3.00 -23.59
CA PRO A 166 7.35 4.12 -24.25
C PRO A 166 8.34 3.68 -25.35
N VAL A 167 8.45 4.48 -26.40
CA VAL A 167 9.46 4.25 -27.43
C VAL A 167 10.89 4.34 -26.86
N GLY A 168 11.79 3.51 -27.37
CA GLY A 168 13.19 3.53 -26.95
C GLY A 168 13.92 2.19 -27.05
N ALA A 169 15.15 2.18 -26.56
CA ALA A 169 15.99 0.99 -26.49
C ALA A 169 15.85 0.29 -25.14
N TYR A 170 15.83 -1.04 -25.13
CA TYR A 170 15.57 -1.84 -23.94
C TYR A 170 16.52 -3.03 -23.79
N LYS A 171 16.79 -3.43 -22.54
CA LYS A 171 17.40 -4.73 -22.18
C LYS A 171 16.33 -5.69 -21.69
N LEU A 172 16.51 -6.97 -22.04
CA LEU A 172 15.66 -8.07 -21.58
C LEU A 172 16.34 -8.82 -20.44
N LYS A 173 15.63 -9.02 -19.34
CA LYS A 173 15.97 -9.97 -18.27
C LYS A 173 14.83 -10.99 -18.14
N TRP A 174 15.15 -12.23 -17.78
CA TRP A 174 14.15 -13.26 -17.53
C TRP A 174 14.54 -14.10 -16.32
N GLN A 175 13.55 -14.62 -15.62
CA GLN A 175 13.71 -15.51 -14.47
C GLN A 175 12.88 -16.76 -14.74
N LEU A 176 13.51 -17.92 -14.58
CA LEU A 176 12.87 -19.21 -14.83
C LEU A 176 11.89 -19.56 -13.69
N PRO A 177 10.90 -20.43 -13.95
CA PRO A 177 10.07 -20.99 -12.90
C PRO A 177 10.95 -21.61 -11.80
N ASN A 178 10.62 -21.36 -10.54
CA ASN A 178 11.33 -21.86 -9.37
C ASN A 178 12.79 -21.41 -9.22
N ASP A 179 13.27 -20.47 -10.04
CA ASP A 179 14.58 -19.84 -9.89
C ASP A 179 14.43 -18.51 -9.13
N THR A 180 15.48 -18.08 -8.43
CA THR A 180 15.53 -16.78 -7.73
C THR A 180 16.34 -15.74 -8.50
N GLY A 181 17.14 -16.17 -9.48
CA GLY A 181 18.05 -15.29 -10.22
C GLY A 181 17.47 -14.75 -11.52
N TRP A 182 17.66 -13.45 -11.76
CA TRP A 182 17.45 -12.85 -13.09
C TRP A 182 18.62 -13.18 -14.02
N ILE A 183 18.29 -13.70 -15.20
CA ILE A 183 19.21 -14.00 -16.29
C ILE A 183 19.12 -12.88 -17.32
N ARG A 184 20.27 -12.56 -17.95
CA ARG A 184 20.35 -11.56 -19.02
C ARG A 184 21.37 -11.98 -20.07
N ARG A 185 21.27 -11.40 -21.25
CA ARG A 185 22.34 -11.50 -22.26
C ARG A 185 23.49 -10.56 -21.90
N LEU A 186 24.72 -11.07 -21.91
CA LEU A 186 25.94 -10.30 -21.70
C LEU A 186 26.40 -9.68 -23.03
N ARG A 187 25.67 -8.67 -23.49
CA ARG A 187 26.01 -7.91 -24.70
C ARG A 187 25.69 -6.44 -24.51
N ASP A 188 26.44 -5.55 -25.17
CA ASP A 188 26.27 -4.10 -24.98
C ASP A 188 25.07 -3.54 -25.78
N LYS A 189 24.78 -4.13 -26.95
CA LYS A 189 23.63 -3.73 -27.77
C LYS A 189 22.27 -3.99 -27.09
N PRO A 190 21.24 -3.16 -27.33
CA PRO A 190 19.89 -3.41 -26.81
C PRO A 190 19.33 -4.76 -27.27
N ASP A 191 18.39 -5.30 -26.52
CA ASP A 191 17.61 -6.49 -26.89
C ASP A 191 16.40 -6.16 -27.75
N ALA A 192 15.84 -4.96 -27.56
CA ALA A 192 14.73 -4.43 -28.34
C ALA A 192 14.88 -2.93 -28.58
N ILE A 193 14.36 -2.48 -29.72
CA ILE A 193 14.13 -1.07 -30.04
C ILE A 193 12.65 -0.95 -30.35
N ILE A 194 11.92 -0.21 -29.51
CA ILE A 194 10.48 0.00 -29.64
C ILE A 194 10.25 1.31 -30.39
N ALA A 195 9.55 1.23 -31.51
CA ALA A 195 9.14 2.37 -32.31
C ALA A 195 7.64 2.67 -32.11
N GLU A 196 7.23 3.89 -32.40
CA GLU A 196 5.86 4.36 -32.19
C GLU A 196 4.86 3.54 -33.01
N GLY A 197 3.81 3.06 -32.35
CA GLY A 197 2.75 2.25 -32.97
C GLY A 197 3.17 0.86 -33.45
N GLN A 198 4.43 0.45 -33.23
CA GLN A 198 4.95 -0.83 -33.71
C GLN A 198 5.14 -1.85 -32.59
N THR A 199 5.03 -3.14 -32.95
CA THR A 199 5.37 -4.27 -32.07
C THR A 199 6.75 -4.80 -32.44
N ALA A 200 7.73 -4.59 -31.58
CA ALA A 200 9.06 -5.15 -31.75
C ALA A 200 9.06 -6.66 -31.45
N VAL A 201 9.64 -7.47 -32.34
CA VAL A 201 9.81 -8.91 -32.12
C VAL A 201 11.23 -9.19 -31.61
N LEU A 202 11.32 -9.66 -30.38
CA LEU A 202 12.58 -10.01 -29.73
C LEU A 202 13.03 -11.40 -30.17
N LYS A 203 14.35 -11.56 -30.36
CA LYS A 203 14.95 -12.88 -30.58
C LYS A 203 14.58 -13.81 -29.43
N SER A 204 14.09 -14.99 -29.75
CA SER A 204 13.78 -16.03 -28.76
C SER A 204 14.98 -16.35 -27.88
N VAL A 205 14.69 -16.69 -26.63
CA VAL A 205 15.70 -17.07 -25.64
C VAL A 205 15.61 -18.58 -25.45
N GLU A 206 16.67 -19.30 -25.81
CA GLU A 206 16.80 -20.71 -25.48
C GLU A 206 17.54 -20.83 -24.14
N THR A 207 16.96 -21.56 -23.18
CA THR A 207 17.56 -21.78 -21.85
C THR A 207 17.93 -23.24 -21.65
N SER A 208 19.19 -23.49 -21.27
CA SER A 208 19.68 -24.82 -20.89
C SER A 208 19.74 -25.01 -19.36
N ARG A 209 19.36 -24.00 -18.57
CA ARG A 209 19.42 -24.06 -17.11
C ARG A 209 18.36 -25.06 -16.62
N ARG A 210 18.75 -26.01 -15.77
CA ARG A 210 17.82 -26.95 -15.14
C ARG A 210 16.89 -26.16 -14.21
N LEU A 211 15.59 -26.41 -14.31
CA LEU A 211 14.67 -26.00 -13.25
C LEU A 211 15.05 -26.80 -12.01
N VAL A 212 15.33 -26.11 -10.91
CA VAL A 212 15.64 -26.78 -9.64
C VAL A 212 14.36 -27.45 -9.16
N GLY A 213 14.35 -28.79 -9.08
CA GLY A 213 13.21 -29.57 -8.56
C GLY A 213 12.44 -30.46 -9.56
N GLN A 214 13.02 -30.82 -10.71
CA GLN A 214 12.51 -31.89 -11.58
C GLN A 214 13.55 -33.00 -11.74
#